data_AF-A0A948VMT9-F1
#
_entry.id   AF-A0A948VMT9-F1
#
_cell.length_a   1.000
_cell.length_b   1.000
_cell.length_c   1.000
_cell.angle_alpha   90.00
_cell.angle_beta   90.00
_cell.angle_gamma   90.00
#
_symmetry.space_group_name_H-M   'P 1'
#
loop_
_entity.id
_entity.type
_entity.pdbx_description
1 polymer ?
#
loop_
_entity_poly.entity_id
_entity_poly.type
_entity_poly.pdbx_seq_one_letter_code
_entity_poly.pdbx_strand_id
1 'polypeptide(L)' 'MAFWVYILRSQSTERYYCGQADDVEKRLQQHNDPDMT' A
#
# COMPACT_ATOMS: atom_id res chain seq x y z
N MET A 1 18.32 -3.42 5.38
CA MET A 1 16.88 -3.14 5.59
C MET A 1 16.09 -4.21 4.88
N ALA A 2 15.04 -4.77 5.49
CA ALA A 2 14.14 -5.70 4.82
C ALA A 2 13.10 -4.91 4.03
N PHE A 3 12.78 -5.37 2.82
CA PHE A 3 11.69 -4.84 2.01
C PHE A 3 10.69 -5.97 1.76
N TRP A 4 9.41 -5.62 1.76
CA TRP A 4 8.31 -6.54 1.49
C TRP A 4 7.71 -6.23 0.13
N VAL A 5 7.42 -7.26 -0.64
CA VAL A 5 6.57 -7.16 -1.83
C VAL A 5 5.16 -7.55 -1.43
N TYR A 6 4.18 -6.74 -1.82
CA TYR A 6 2.78 -6.92 -1.42
C TYR A 6 1.82 -6.70 -2.59
N ILE A 7 0.59 -7.20 -2.43
CA ILE A 7 -0.54 -6.96 -3.32
C ILE A 7 -1.68 -6.38 -2.49
N LEU A 8 -2.15 -5.19 -2.86
CA LEU A 8 -3.34 -4.56 -2.29
C LEU A 8 -4.54 -4.85 -3.19
N ARG A 9 -5.72 -5.03 -2.57
CA ARG A 9 -7.01 -5.05 -3.26
C ARG A 9 -7.83 -3.84 -2.82
N SER A 10 -8.18 -2.98 -3.77
CA SER A 10 -9.10 -1.87 -3.51
C SER A 10 -10.47 -2.42 -3.15
N GLN A 11 -11.01 -2.01 -2.00
CA GLN A 11 -12.36 -2.41 -1.59
C GLN A 11 -13.46 -1.71 -2.41
N SER A 12 -13.18 -0.53 -2.96
CA SER A 12 -14.15 0.27 -3.73
C SER A 12 -14.16 -0.05 -5.22
N THR A 13 -13.00 -0.36 -5.81
CA THR A 13 -12.86 -0.59 -7.26
C THR A 13 -12.57 -2.04 -7.62
N GLU A 14 -12.33 -2.90 -6.62
CA GLU A 14 -11.89 -4.30 -6.76
C GLU A 14 -10.59 -4.49 -7.57
N ARG A 15 -9.86 -3.40 -7.84
CA ARG A 15 -8.58 -3.42 -8.55
C ARG A 15 -7.47 -3.90 -7.63
N TYR A 16 -6.50 -4.57 -8.22
CA TYR A 16 -5.28 -4.98 -7.55
C TYR A 16 -4.13 -4.02 -7.85
N TYR A 17 -3.27 -3.82 -6.86
CA TYR A 17 -2.04 -3.03 -7.00
C TYR A 17 -0.87 -3.78 -6.35
N CYS A 18 0.22 -3.94 -7.09
CA CYS A 18 1.45 -4.54 -6.57
C CYS A 18 2.44 -3.43 -6.21
N GLY A 19 3.10 -3.55 -5.06
CA GLY A 19 4.08 -2.59 -4.61
C GLY A 19 5.14 -3.20 -3.70
N GLN A 20 6.09 -2.37 -3.28
CA GLN A 20 7.08 -2.73 -2.27
C GLN A 20 7.27 -1.59 -1.27
N ALA A 21 7.56 -1.95 -0.02
CA ALA A 21 7.89 -1.01 1.05
C ALA A 21 8.70 -1.70 2.14
N ASP A 22 9.48 -0.92 2.87
CA ASP A 22 10.13 -1.32 4.13
C ASP A 22 9.15 -1.26 5.31
N ASP A 23 8.21 -0.30 5.29
CA ASP A 23 7.07 -0.19 6.20
C ASP A 23 5.74 -0.32 5.43
N VAL A 24 5.16 -1.52 5.46
CA VAL A 24 3.92 -1.84 4.77
C VAL A 24 2.71 -1.14 5.38
N GLU A 25 2.71 -0.91 6.70
CA GLU A 25 1.57 -0.31 7.40
C GLU A 25 1.46 1.18 7.09
N LYS A 26 2.57 1.91 7.19
CA LYS A 26 2.63 3.32 6.75
C LYS A 26 2.24 3.43 5.27
N ARG A 27 2.73 2.51 4.42
CA ARG A 27 2.44 2.54 2.99
C ARG A 27 0.97 2.27 2.68
N LEU A 28 0.32 1.38 3.43
CA LEU A 28 -1.12 1.12 3.32
C LEU A 28 -1.94 2.37 3.66
N GLN A 29 -1.56 3.10 4.72
CA GLN A 29 -2.24 4.33 5.11
C GLN A 29 -2.12 5.40 4.00
N GLN A 30 -0.94 5.59 3.40
CA GLN A 30 -0.74 6.49 2.26
C GLN A 30 -1.57 6.13 1.02
N HIS A 31 -1.87 4.84 0.80
CA HIS A 31 -2.75 4.42 -0.29
C HIS A 31 -4.21 4.78 -0.04
N ASN A 32 -4.63 4.85 1.23
CA ASN A 32 -5.99 5.21 1.63
C ASN A 32 -6.17 6.73 1.79
N ASP A 33 -5.11 7.46 2.13
CA ASP A 33 -5.10 8.90 2.31
C ASP A 33 -3.88 9.52 1.59
N PRO A 34 -4.07 10.08 0.38
CA PRO A 34 -3.00 10.70 -0.40
C PRO A 34 -2.38 11.95 0.24
N ASP A 35 -3.09 12.61 1.15
CA ASP A 35 -2.62 13.83 1.82
C ASP A 35 -1.74 13.52 3.05
N MET A 36 -1.65 12.25 3.43
CA MET A 36 -0.78 11.77 4.50
C MET A 36 0.70 11.79 4.05
N THR A 37 1.42 12.86 4.40
CA THR A 37 2.84 13.10 4.08
C THR A 37 3.82 12.42 5.03
#